data_AF-A0A7J3U6D0-F1
#
_entry.id   AF-A0A7J3U6D0-F1
#
_cell.length_a   1.000
_cell.length_b   1.000
_cell.length_c   1.000
_cell.angle_alpha   90.00
_cell.angle_beta   90.00
_cell.angle_gamma   90.00
#
_symmetry.space_group_name_H-M   'P 1'
#
loop_
_entity.id
_entity.type
_entity.pdbx_description
1 polymer ?
#
loop_
_entity_poly.entity_id
_entity_poly.type
_entity_poly.pdbx_seq_one_letter_code
_entity_poly.pdbx_strand_id
1 'polypeptide(L)'
;MIDHLYRKGIDVALFSYTPVRGGSPPPVGRYYAIQLARYLIAGGMRTGADFSFEDGRLAEMEFPEGIEYGNAFLTSGCPSCNRPFYNERVSGPMYNYPRRMGNGEIEKAIEEVKKYVRVYTSAP
;
A
#
# COMPACT_ATOMS: atom_id res chain seq x y z
N MET A 1 0.36 4.73 14.31
CA MET A 1 0.08 3.33 14.69
C MET A 1 1.02 2.34 14.00
N ILE A 2 1.03 2.25 12.66
CA ILE A 2 1.88 1.29 11.92
C ILE A 2 3.37 1.41 12.29
N ASP A 3 3.93 2.62 12.24
CA ASP A 3 5.32 2.89 12.66
C ASP A 3 5.64 2.41 14.09
N HIS A 4 4.73 2.63 15.02
CA HIS A 4 4.92 2.19 16.42
C HIS A 4 4.97 0.66 16.54
N LEU A 5 4.19 -0.08 15.75
CA LEU A 5 4.19 -1.54 15.72
C LEU A 5 5.52 -2.07 15.16
N TYR A 6 5.99 -1.50 14.05
CA TYR A 6 7.27 -1.89 13.46
C TYR A 6 8.45 -1.63 14.40
N ARG A 7 8.47 -0.50 15.10
CA ARG A 7 9.49 -0.22 16.13
C ARG A 7 9.48 -1.21 17.30
N LYS A 8 8.38 -1.94 17.50
CA LYS A 8 8.26 -3.01 18.50
C LYS A 8 8.55 -4.41 17.93
N GLY A 9 8.99 -4.51 16.67
CA GLY A 9 9.23 -5.80 16.01
C GLY A 9 7.96 -6.55 15.63
N ILE A 10 6.82 -5.85 15.49
CA ILE A 10 5.54 -6.43 15.10
C ILE A 10 5.28 -6.16 13.63
N ASP A 11 5.11 -7.21 12.85
CA ASP A 11 4.73 -7.12 11.45
C ASP A 11 3.27 -6.71 11.26
N VAL A 12 3.03 -5.88 10.25
CA VAL A 12 1.68 -5.43 9.87
C VAL A 12 1.29 -6.04 8.53
N ALA A 13 0.17 -6.77 8.54
CA ALA A 13 -0.54 -7.23 7.35
C ALA A 13 -1.78 -6.35 7.09
N LEU A 14 -2.05 -6.05 5.83
CA LEU A 14 -3.18 -5.24 5.41
C LEU A 14 -4.24 -6.12 4.74
N PHE A 15 -5.51 -5.85 5.06
CA PHE A 15 -6.66 -6.47 4.42
C PHE A 15 -7.62 -5.39 3.93
N SER A 16 -8.06 -5.49 2.68
CA SER A 16 -9.11 -4.64 2.16
C SER A 16 -10.44 -5.04 2.83
N TYR A 17 -11.28 -4.04 3.06
CA TYR A 17 -12.62 -4.32 3.58
C TYR A 17 -13.45 -5.05 2.51
N THR A 18 -13.87 -6.27 2.83
CA THR A 18 -14.74 -7.09 1.96
C THR A 18 -16.15 -7.07 2.52
N PRO A 19 -17.07 -6.29 1.91
CA PRO A 19 -18.43 -6.17 2.43
C PRO A 19 -19.20 -7.50 2.27
N VAL A 20 -19.67 -8.04 3.39
CA VAL A 20 -20.55 -9.23 3.44
C VAL A 20 -22.02 -8.84 3.62
N ARG A 21 -22.30 -7.71 4.29
CA ARG A 21 -23.64 -7.23 4.62
C ARG A 21 -23.85 -5.78 4.15
N GLY A 22 -23.63 -5.54 2.86
CA GLY A 22 -23.68 -4.20 2.28
C GLY A 22 -22.42 -3.38 2.55
N GLY A 23 -22.37 -2.19 1.95
CA GLY A 23 -21.17 -1.34 1.90
C GLY A 23 -20.31 -1.60 0.66
N SER A 24 -19.28 -0.76 0.48
CA SER A 24 -18.36 -0.83 -0.65
C SER A 24 -16.95 -1.13 -0.16
N PRO A 25 -16.16 -1.92 -0.91
CA PRO A 25 -14.74 -2.07 -0.62
C PRO A 25 -14.03 -0.71 -0.76
N PRO A 26 -12.82 -0.54 -0.16
CA PRO A 26 -12.11 0.72 -0.26
C PRO A 26 -11.74 1.01 -1.71
N PRO A 27 -11.69 2.28 -2.15
CA PRO A 27 -11.14 2.61 -3.46
C PRO A 27 -9.71 2.06 -3.61
N VAL A 28 -9.36 1.53 -4.77
CA VAL A 28 -8.04 0.88 -4.97
C VAL A 28 -6.88 1.83 -4.69
N GLY A 29 -6.95 3.07 -5.15
CA GLY A 29 -5.95 4.10 -4.86
C GLY A 29 -5.75 4.37 -3.37
N ARG A 30 -6.83 4.32 -2.56
CA ARG A 30 -6.74 4.43 -1.10
C ARG A 30 -5.91 3.29 -0.52
N TYR A 31 -6.21 2.07 -0.96
CA TYR A 31 -5.57 0.89 -0.43
C TYR A 31 -4.09 0.83 -0.83
N TYR A 32 -3.79 1.12 -2.10
CA TYR A 32 -2.43 1.21 -2.63
C TYR A 32 -1.59 2.29 -1.92
N ALA A 33 -2.17 3.44 -1.60
CA ALA A 33 -1.44 4.48 -0.87
C ALA A 33 -1.04 4.00 0.54
N ILE A 34 -1.93 3.29 1.23
CA ILE A 34 -1.64 2.72 2.55
C ILE A 34 -0.63 1.55 2.46
N GLN A 35 -0.70 0.73 1.42
CA GLN A 35 0.31 -0.30 1.16
C GLN A 35 1.70 0.29 0.98
N LEU A 36 1.83 1.36 0.17
CA LEU A 36 3.09 2.07 0.00
C LEU A 36 3.59 2.68 1.31
N ALA A 37 2.72 3.37 2.06
CA ALA A 37 3.09 3.92 3.36
C ALA A 37 3.61 2.82 4.31
N ARG A 38 2.92 1.68 4.38
CA ARG A 38 3.35 0.51 5.17
C ARG A 38 4.69 -0.03 4.68
N TYR A 39 4.92 -0.12 3.37
CA TYR A 39 6.18 -0.60 2.79
C TYR A 39 7.36 0.33 3.13
N LEU A 40 7.17 1.64 2.98
CA LEU A 40 8.18 2.65 3.31
C LEU A 40 8.54 2.62 4.80
N ILE A 41 7.54 2.48 5.68
CA ILE A 41 7.74 2.35 7.12
C ILE A 41 8.46 1.05 7.47
N ALA A 42 8.02 -0.08 6.91
CA ALA A 42 8.61 -1.39 7.19
C ALA A 42 10.08 -1.46 6.74
N GLY A 43 10.44 -0.79 5.65
CA GLY A 43 11.82 -0.69 5.16
C GLY A 43 12.67 0.38 5.85
N GLY A 44 12.15 1.10 6.84
CA GLY A 44 12.86 2.18 7.53
C GLY A 44 13.13 3.43 6.66
N MET A 45 12.50 3.51 5.48
CA MET A 45 12.64 4.64 4.56
C MET A 45 11.84 5.86 5.01
N ARG A 46 10.77 5.63 5.78
CA ARG A 46 9.89 6.67 6.35
C ARG A 46 9.42 6.28 7.74
N THR A 47 9.03 7.29 8.50
CA THR A 47 8.36 7.15 9.80
C THR A 47 6.93 7.66 9.71
N GLY A 48 6.12 7.43 10.74
CA GLY A 48 4.74 7.93 10.77
C GLY A 48 4.63 9.46 10.68
N ALA A 49 5.69 10.21 10.98
CA ALA A 49 5.72 11.67 10.90
C ALA A 49 5.88 12.20 9.46
N ASP A 50 6.32 11.36 8.52
CA ASP A 50 6.51 11.71 7.11
C ASP A 50 5.20 11.64 6.29
N PHE A 51 4.06 11.42 6.95
CA PHE A 51 2.75 11.28 6.32
C PHE A 51 1.76 12.28 6.91
N SER A 52 1.06 13.01 6.06
CA SER A 52 0.05 14.00 6.47
C SER A 52 -1.35 13.43 6.34
N PHE A 53 -2.21 13.69 7.32
CA PHE A 53 -3.59 13.21 7.33
C PHE A 53 -4.57 14.38 7.52
N GLU A 54 -5.66 14.36 6.76
CA GLU A 54 -6.78 15.29 6.84
C GLU A 54 -8.06 14.46 7.03
N ASP A 55 -8.86 14.75 8.06
CA ASP A 55 -10.10 14.00 8.37
C ASP A 55 -9.93 12.47 8.42
N GLY A 56 -8.78 12.01 8.96
CA GLY A 56 -8.45 10.58 9.06
C GLY A 56 -8.08 9.92 7.72
N ARG A 57 -7.92 10.70 6.66
CA ARG A 57 -7.50 10.28 5.32
C ARG A 57 -6.05 10.71 5.08
N LEU A 58 -5.23 9.80 4.54
CA LEU A 58 -3.89 10.17 4.06
C LEU A 58 -4.02 11.22 2.95
N ALA A 59 -3.48 12.40 3.19
CA ALA A 59 -3.60 13.59 2.34
C ALA A 59 -2.33 13.80 1.51
N GLU A 60 -1.16 13.65 2.13
CA GLU A 60 0.13 13.82 1.47
C GLU A 60 1.12 12.73 1.89
N MET A 61 1.97 12.33 0.94
CA MET A 61 3.11 11.45 1.21
C MET A 61 4.26 11.70 0.25
N GLU A 62 5.47 11.48 0.75
CA GLU A 62 6.67 11.56 -0.07
C GLU A 62 6.93 10.26 -0.84
N PHE A 63 7.34 10.40 -2.10
CA PHE A 63 7.84 9.31 -2.93
C PHE A 63 9.35 9.44 -3.13
N PRO A 64 10.18 8.77 -2.30
CA PRO A 64 11.61 8.75 -2.53
C PRO A 64 11.97 8.15 -3.91
N GLU A 65 12.95 8.75 -4.58
CA GLU A 65 13.44 8.23 -5.86
C GLU A 65 14.28 6.96 -5.68
N GLY A 66 14.46 6.17 -6.74
CA GLY A 66 15.31 4.97 -6.73
C GLY A 66 14.74 3.76 -5.99
N ILE A 67 13.47 3.81 -5.55
CA ILE A 67 12.80 2.69 -4.85
C ILE A 67 12.00 1.81 -5.82
N GLU A 68 12.17 0.49 -5.73
CA GLU A 68 11.31 -0.48 -6.42
C GLU A 68 9.97 -0.63 -5.68
N TYR A 69 8.98 0.17 -6.09
CA TYR A 69 7.65 0.20 -5.45
C TYR A 69 6.78 -1.03 -5.69
N GLY A 70 7.11 -1.87 -6.68
CA GLY A 70 6.32 -3.06 -7.00
C GLY A 70 6.15 -4.02 -5.82
N ASN A 71 7.14 -4.08 -4.92
CA ASN A 71 7.09 -4.94 -3.73
C ASN A 71 6.02 -4.51 -2.71
N ALA A 72 5.61 -3.24 -2.72
CA ALA A 72 4.59 -2.73 -1.80
C ALA A 72 3.20 -3.32 -2.06
N PHE A 73 2.92 -3.71 -3.30
CA PHE A 73 1.62 -4.23 -3.74
C PHE A 73 1.59 -5.76 -3.80
N LEU A 74 2.65 -6.44 -3.37
CA LEU A 74 2.65 -7.89 -3.33
C LEU A 74 1.77 -8.41 -2.19
N THR A 75 1.31 -9.65 -2.34
CA THR A 75 0.71 -10.38 -1.23
C THR A 75 1.71 -10.44 -0.08
N SER A 76 1.29 -10.02 1.10
CA SER A 76 2.14 -9.92 2.28
C SER A 76 1.68 -10.91 3.36
N GLY A 77 2.60 -11.30 4.24
CA GLY A 77 2.39 -12.33 5.25
C GLY A 77 3.69 -13.06 5.56
N CYS A 78 3.67 -14.40 5.52
CA CYS A 78 4.89 -15.19 5.66
C CYS A 78 5.88 -14.93 4.49
N PRO A 79 7.18 -15.27 4.64
CA PRO A 79 8.22 -14.98 3.64
C PRO A 79 7.96 -15.50 2.22
N SER A 80 7.06 -16.48 2.06
CA SER A 80 6.71 -17.07 0.76
C SER A 80 5.23 -16.90 0.43
N CYS A 81 4.58 -15.87 0.99
CA CYS A 81 3.15 -15.64 0.76
C CYS A 81 2.89 -15.24 -0.70
N ASN A 82 2.15 -16.07 -1.42
CA ASN A 82 1.79 -15.87 -2.83
C ASN A 82 0.31 -16.19 -3.08
N ARG A 83 -0.55 -16.04 -2.06
CA ARG A 83 -1.96 -16.42 -2.12
C ARG A 83 -2.71 -15.59 -3.18
N PRO A 84 -3.19 -16.21 -4.27
CA PRO A 84 -4.02 -15.50 -5.23
C PRO A 84 -5.33 -15.08 -4.58
N PHE A 85 -5.83 -13.89 -4.95
CA PHE A 85 -7.07 -13.33 -4.40
C PHE A 85 -7.05 -13.29 -2.87
N TYR A 86 -5.94 -12.78 -2.31
CA TYR A 86 -5.68 -12.64 -0.88
C TYR A 86 -6.81 -11.93 -0.15
N ASN A 87 -7.24 -10.79 -0.68
CA ASN A 87 -8.39 -10.02 -0.18
C ASN A 87 -9.33 -9.54 -1.30
N GLU A 88 -9.15 -10.08 -2.52
CA GLU A 88 -9.84 -9.64 -3.74
C GLU A 88 -10.89 -10.62 -4.22
N ARG A 89 -11.80 -10.12 -5.06
CA ARG A 89 -12.63 -10.96 -5.91
C ARG A 89 -11.84 -11.35 -7.16
N VAL A 90 -12.15 -12.52 -7.72
CA VAL A 90 -11.58 -12.98 -9.00
C VAL A 90 -11.82 -11.97 -10.13
N SER A 91 -12.96 -11.28 -10.11
CA SER A 91 -13.32 -10.23 -11.06
C SER A 91 -12.60 -8.88 -10.85
N GLY A 92 -11.80 -8.76 -9.79
CA GLY A 92 -11.15 -7.53 -9.38
C GLY A 92 -12.04 -6.54 -8.60
N PRO A 93 -11.50 -5.34 -8.29
CA PRO A 93 -10.14 -4.91 -8.61
C PRO A 93 -9.08 -5.73 -7.85
N MET A 94 -7.87 -5.83 -8.41
CA MET A 94 -6.73 -6.43 -7.71
C MET A 94 -6.18 -5.42 -6.69
N TYR A 95 -5.93 -5.85 -5.45
CA TYR A 95 -5.35 -5.05 -4.37
C TYR A 95 -3.94 -5.53 -3.98
N ASN A 96 -3.62 -6.79 -4.25
CA ASN A 96 -2.37 -7.47 -3.95
C ASN A 96 -2.05 -8.43 -5.09
N TYR A 97 -0.77 -8.51 -5.45
CA TYR A 97 -0.28 -9.36 -6.52
C TYR A 97 0.41 -10.59 -5.92
N PRO A 98 0.02 -11.83 -6.29
CA PRO A 98 0.64 -13.05 -5.78
C PRO A 98 2.01 -13.36 -6.44
N ARG A 99 2.45 -12.49 -7.35
CA ARG A 99 3.67 -12.63 -8.15
C ARG A 99 4.29 -11.26 -8.37
N ARG A 100 5.55 -11.25 -8.82
CA ARG A 100 6.19 -10.02 -9.31
C ARG A 100 5.30 -9.34 -10.35
N MET A 101 5.15 -8.04 -10.19
CA MET A 101 4.39 -7.19 -11.09
C MET A 101 5.24 -6.82 -12.32
N GLY A 102 4.60 -6.69 -13.48
CA GLY A 102 5.22 -6.06 -14.64
C GLY A 102 5.22 -4.54 -14.51
N ASN A 103 6.11 -3.85 -15.23
CA ASN A 103 6.25 -2.39 -15.16
C ASN A 103 4.92 -1.66 -15.40
N GLY A 104 4.12 -2.08 -16.39
CA GLY A 104 2.81 -1.47 -16.65
C GLY A 104 1.76 -1.72 -15.55
N GLU A 105 1.88 -2.78 -14.74
CA GLU A 105 1.03 -2.98 -13.56
C GLU A 105 1.45 -2.03 -12.44
N ILE A 106 2.76 -1.84 -12.26
CA ILE A 106 3.33 -0.92 -11.26
C ILE A 106 2.94 0.51 -11.60
N GLU A 107 3.13 0.95 -12.85
CA GLU A 107 2.76 2.28 -13.33
C GLU A 107 1.29 2.58 -13.02
N LYS A 108 0.38 1.66 -13.37
CA LYS A 108 -1.05 1.79 -13.07
C LYS A 108 -1.34 1.87 -11.57
N ALA A 109 -0.67 1.05 -10.74
CA ALA A 109 -0.84 1.11 -9.29
C ALA A 109 -0.42 2.48 -8.73
N ILE A 110 0.71 3.01 -9.22
CA ILE A 110 1.21 4.33 -8.83
C ILE A 110 0.29 5.46 -9.32
N GLU A 111 -0.28 5.35 -10.52
CA GLU A 111 -1.31 6.28 -10.99
C GLU A 111 -2.54 6.29 -10.08
N GLU A 112 -3.03 5.13 -9.66
CA GLU A 112 -4.14 5.03 -8.70
C GLU A 112 -3.80 5.67 -7.34
N VAL A 113 -2.54 5.54 -6.89
CA VAL A 113 -2.07 6.23 -5.69
C VAL A 113 -2.11 7.74 -5.88
N LYS A 114 -1.58 8.25 -6.99
CA LYS A 114 -1.55 9.70 -7.30
C LYS A 114 -2.95 10.30 -7.47
N LYS A 115 -3.94 9.52 -7.89
CA LYS A 115 -5.36 9.93 -7.91
C LYS A 115 -5.95 10.08 -6.50
N TYR A 116 -5.36 9.43 -5.50
CA TYR A 116 -5.83 9.43 -4.12
C TYR A 116 -5.05 10.40 -3.23
N VAL A 117 -3.73 10.30 -3.15
CA VAL A 117 -2.90 11.09 -2.23
C VAL A 117 -2.05 12.09 -3.03
N ARG A 118 -1.82 13.29 -2.47
CA ARG A 118 -0.83 14.20 -3.03
C ARG A 118 0.55 13.61 -2.82
N VAL A 119 1.28 13.44 -3.92
CA VAL A 119 2.64 12.92 -3.90
C VAL A 119 3.61 14.03 -4.24
N TYR A 120 4.66 14.17 -3.45
CA TYR A 120 5.82 15.00 -3.76
C TYR A 120 7.09 14.16 -3.77
N THR A 121 8.08 14.61 -4.55
CA THR A 121 9.41 14.02 -4.62
C THR A 121 10.39 14.95 -3.95
N SER A 122 11.33 14.38 -3.21
CA SER A 122 12.53 15.09 -2.76
C SER A 122 13.72 14.50 -3.52
N ALA A 123 14.65 15.37 -3.94
CA ALA A 123 15.95 14.90 -4.41
C ALA A 123 16.70 14.22 -3.24
N PRO A 124 17.51 13.18 -3.51
CA PRO A 124 18.27 12.47 -2.49
C PRO A 124 19.27 13.36 -1.74
#